data_AF-A0A260SQI1-F1
#
_entry.id   AF-A0A260SQI1-F1
#
_cell.length_a   1.000
_cell.length_b   1.000
_cell.length_c   1.000
_cell.angle_alpha   90.00
_cell.angle_beta   90.00
_cell.angle_gamma   90.00
#
_symmetry.space_group_name_H-M   'P 1'
#
loop_
_entity.id
_entity.type
_entity.pdbx_description
1 polymer ?
#
loop_
_entity_poly.entity_id
_entity_poly.type
_entity_poly.pdbx_seq_one_letter_code
_entity_poly.pdbx_strand_id
1 'polypeptide(L)'
;MVNADQLHSVVGATCEVYGVDVSTTLEVALANLAEKQLKSTTIYQYRSTLRVLELEDVPFEQCTVAFLHNRLQTVINPSTRNKHAVALRSMLGVQLKVGRGSRRSYRLAELDLMHDALGASRYKMFGFSMLYAGLRLGEAVVKQHLEGNVLHVDRQRIPNGTITAAKSVGPVVVPSWFAELYSMWEPKTTRNNVYLGLQRTGNANGMTLNPHALRHKFATELVNNGCSPEMLRRQLRHHDVTVSLKYYVEAEEHRLVEKIESTFGGNR
;
A
#
# COMPACT_ATOMS: atom_id res chain seq x y z
N MET A 1 -16.59 -4.63 -14.02
CA MET A 1 -16.40 -3.40 -14.81
C MET A 1 -17.48 -2.44 -14.36
N VAL A 2 -17.12 -1.25 -13.88
CA VAL A 2 -18.12 -0.18 -13.75
C VAL A 2 -18.18 0.45 -15.13
N ASN A 3 -19.34 0.33 -15.79
CA ASN A 3 -19.52 0.80 -17.16
C ASN A 3 -19.43 2.33 -17.17
N ALA A 4 -18.79 2.91 -18.19
CA ALA A 4 -18.74 4.37 -18.35
C ALA A 4 -20.16 4.99 -18.35
N ASP A 5 -21.15 4.21 -18.80
CA ASP A 5 -22.57 4.59 -18.81
C ASP A 5 -23.19 4.78 -17.41
N GLN A 6 -22.62 4.20 -16.34
CA GLN A 6 -23.11 4.43 -14.97
C GLN A 6 -22.58 5.72 -14.33
N LEU A 7 -21.62 6.41 -14.96
CA LEU A 7 -21.17 7.74 -14.51
C LEU A 7 -22.03 8.87 -15.09
N HIS A 8 -22.69 8.64 -16.23
CA HIS A 8 -23.55 9.65 -16.87
C HIS A 8 -24.95 9.76 -16.24
N SER A 9 -25.42 8.77 -15.47
CA SER A 9 -26.79 8.76 -14.95
C SER A 9 -27.00 9.51 -13.62
N VAL A 10 -26.02 10.27 -13.13
CA VAL A 10 -26.12 11.04 -11.86
C VAL A 10 -26.09 12.55 -12.09
N VAL A 11 -25.96 13.01 -13.34
CA VAL A 11 -25.84 14.44 -13.71
C VAL A 11 -27.22 15.11 -13.86
N GLY A 12 -28.23 14.71 -13.07
CA GLY A 12 -29.64 14.98 -13.39
C GLY A 12 -30.52 15.49 -12.26
N ALA A 13 -29.97 16.09 -11.20
CA ALA A 13 -30.75 16.70 -10.14
C ALA A 13 -30.21 18.10 -9.80
N THR A 14 -30.42 19.02 -10.74
CA THR A 14 -30.16 20.45 -10.54
C THR A 14 -31.10 21.00 -9.47
N CYS A 15 -30.55 21.48 -8.36
CA CYS A 15 -31.31 22.17 -7.33
C CYS A 15 -31.46 23.64 -7.75
N GLU A 16 -32.59 23.99 -8.38
CA GLU A 16 -32.89 25.37 -8.77
C GLU A 16 -33.20 26.22 -7.53
N VAL A 17 -32.18 26.91 -7.02
CA VAL A 17 -32.35 27.96 -6.01
C VAL A 17 -31.70 29.22 -6.59
N TYR A 18 -32.52 30.15 -7.09
CA TYR A 18 -32.15 31.48 -7.63
C TYR A 18 -31.53 31.58 -9.04
N GLY A 19 -31.76 30.64 -9.96
CA GLY A 19 -31.43 30.83 -11.38
C GLY A 19 -29.91 30.94 -11.70
N VAL A 20 -29.07 30.53 -10.75
CA VAL A 20 -27.64 30.26 -10.96
C VAL A 20 -27.48 28.75 -10.87
N ASP A 21 -26.94 28.13 -11.91
CA ASP A 21 -26.69 26.68 -11.96
C ASP A 21 -25.49 26.38 -11.06
N VAL A 22 -25.75 26.17 -9.76
CA VAL A 22 -24.68 25.98 -8.78
C VAL A 22 -24.27 24.51 -8.76
N SER A 23 -23.21 24.19 -9.50
CA SER A 23 -22.68 22.83 -9.50
C SER A 23 -22.19 22.43 -8.10
N THR A 24 -22.56 21.22 -7.69
CA THR A 24 -22.07 20.60 -6.47
C THR A 24 -20.58 20.22 -6.63
N THR A 25 -19.90 20.08 -5.50
CA THR A 25 -18.50 19.64 -5.48
C THR A 25 -18.35 18.23 -6.06
N LEU A 26 -19.35 17.35 -5.87
CA LEU A 26 -19.34 16.03 -6.48
C LEU A 26 -19.41 16.09 -8.01
N GLU A 27 -20.27 16.92 -8.58
CA GLU A 27 -20.40 17.07 -10.03
C GLU A 27 -19.11 17.59 -10.66
N VAL A 28 -18.53 18.65 -10.08
CA VAL A 28 -17.24 19.21 -10.53
C VAL A 28 -16.13 18.15 -10.41
N ALA A 29 -16.10 17.40 -9.32
CA ALA A 29 -15.13 16.32 -9.14
C ALA A 29 -15.29 15.22 -10.20
N LEU A 30 -16.52 14.78 -10.49
CA LEU A 30 -16.76 13.74 -11.48
C LEU A 30 -16.40 14.20 -12.89
N ALA A 31 -16.73 15.44 -13.26
CA ALA A 31 -16.32 16.03 -14.53
C ALA A 31 -14.80 16.02 -14.69
N ASN A 32 -14.07 16.55 -13.70
CA ASN A 32 -12.60 16.59 -13.71
C ASN A 32 -11.95 15.19 -13.69
N LEU A 33 -12.61 14.20 -13.09
CA LEU A 33 -12.12 12.82 -13.07
C LEU A 33 -12.42 12.05 -14.35
N ALA A 34 -13.50 12.36 -15.06
CA ALA A 34 -13.84 11.75 -16.34
C ALA A 34 -12.79 12.06 -17.42
N GLU A 35 -12.22 13.26 -17.37
CA GLU A 35 -11.10 13.67 -18.24
C GLU A 35 -9.79 12.91 -17.93
N LYS A 36 -9.68 12.31 -16.75
CA LYS A 36 -8.46 11.63 -16.30
C LYS A 36 -8.58 10.13 -16.51
N GLN A 37 -7.62 9.54 -17.21
CA GLN A 37 -7.51 8.07 -17.40
C GLN A 37 -7.06 7.37 -16.10
N LEU A 38 -7.91 7.38 -15.07
CA LEU A 38 -7.62 6.83 -13.75
C LEU A 38 -8.16 5.41 -13.58
N LYS A 39 -7.46 4.63 -12.76
CA LYS A 39 -7.94 3.31 -12.34
C LYS A 39 -9.18 3.45 -11.46
N SER A 40 -10.15 2.55 -11.61
CA SER A 40 -11.39 2.52 -10.82
C SER A 40 -11.15 2.57 -9.29
N THR A 41 -10.11 1.88 -8.80
CA THR A 41 -9.71 1.94 -7.39
C THR A 41 -9.30 3.33 -6.91
N THR A 42 -8.68 4.14 -7.78
CA THR A 42 -8.33 5.53 -7.48
C THR A 42 -9.58 6.39 -7.38
N ILE A 43 -10.50 6.26 -8.35
CA ILE A 43 -11.78 6.97 -8.37
C ILE A 43 -12.58 6.67 -7.10
N TYR A 44 -12.67 5.40 -6.70
CA TYR A 44 -13.33 5.01 -5.46
C TYR A 44 -12.72 5.70 -4.23
N GLN A 45 -11.39 5.74 -4.12
CA GLN A 45 -10.70 6.40 -3.00
C GLN A 45 -10.91 7.92 -2.98
N TYR A 46 -10.97 8.53 -4.16
CA TYR A 46 -11.22 9.95 -4.33
C TYR A 46 -12.65 10.31 -3.91
N ARG A 47 -13.65 9.56 -4.37
CA ARG A 47 -15.04 9.74 -3.93
C ARG A 47 -15.20 9.49 -2.42
N SER A 48 -14.52 8.48 -1.87
CA SER A 48 -14.49 8.27 -0.42
C SER A 48 -13.92 9.47 0.35
N THR A 49 -13.04 10.27 -0.26
CA THR A 49 -12.54 11.52 0.36
C THR A 49 -13.64 12.56 0.45
N LEU A 50 -14.43 12.76 -0.60
CA LEU A 50 -15.55 13.71 -0.57
C LEU A 50 -16.56 13.33 0.52
N ARG A 51 -16.90 12.05 0.64
CA ARG A 51 -17.81 11.54 1.68
C ARG A 51 -17.30 11.77 3.09
N VAL A 52 -16.06 11.38 3.36
CA VAL A 52 -15.44 11.49 4.69
C VAL A 52 -15.31 12.95 5.14
N LEU A 53 -15.17 13.87 4.19
CA LEU A 53 -15.07 15.30 4.47
C LEU A 53 -16.42 16.03 4.36
N GLU A 54 -17.51 15.31 4.10
CA GLU A 54 -18.87 15.85 3.95
C GLU A 54 -18.94 16.94 2.87
N LEU A 55 -18.33 16.67 1.71
CA LEU A 55 -18.22 17.61 0.60
C LEU A 55 -19.13 17.27 -0.59
N GLU A 56 -19.75 16.10 -0.66
CA GLU A 56 -20.49 15.67 -1.88
C GLU A 56 -21.54 16.70 -2.30
N ASP A 57 -22.34 17.22 -1.36
CA ASP A 57 -23.46 18.13 -1.63
C ASP A 57 -23.11 19.62 -1.46
N VAL A 58 -21.84 19.95 -1.16
CA VAL A 58 -21.41 21.34 -0.94
C VAL A 58 -21.33 22.06 -2.28
N PRO A 59 -21.94 23.26 -2.44
CA PRO A 59 -21.75 24.10 -3.61
C PRO A 59 -20.27 24.36 -3.90
N PHE A 60 -19.82 24.15 -5.13
CA PHE A 60 -18.39 24.25 -5.45
C PHE A 60 -17.81 25.66 -5.17
N GLU A 61 -18.61 26.71 -5.35
CA GLU A 61 -18.22 28.09 -5.05
C GLU A 61 -17.84 28.31 -3.56
N GLN A 62 -18.40 27.50 -2.66
CA GLN A 62 -18.08 27.55 -1.23
C GLN A 62 -16.78 26.80 -0.90
N CYS A 63 -16.27 25.97 -1.82
CA CYS A 63 -15.06 25.18 -1.66
C CYS A 63 -13.76 25.99 -1.85
N THR A 64 -13.69 27.12 -1.16
CA THR A 64 -12.46 27.93 -1.05
C THR A 64 -11.33 27.14 -0.39
N VAL A 65 -10.08 27.55 -0.63
CA VAL A 65 -8.90 26.92 -0.01
C VAL A 65 -9.00 26.93 1.52
N ALA A 66 -9.52 28.02 2.11
CA ALA A 66 -9.71 28.13 3.55
C ALA A 66 -10.77 27.15 4.08
N PHE A 67 -11.92 27.03 3.38
CA PHE A 67 -12.97 26.08 3.73
C PHE A 67 -12.46 24.63 3.69
N LEU A 68 -11.80 24.25 2.59
CA LEU A 68 -11.24 22.91 2.43
C LEU A 68 -10.13 22.62 3.45
N HIS A 69 -9.31 23.61 3.78
CA HIS A 69 -8.31 23.47 4.84
C HIS A 69 -8.96 23.17 6.20
N ASN A 70 -10.02 23.90 6.56
CA ASN A 70 -10.75 23.65 7.81
C ASN A 70 -11.37 22.26 7.84
N ARG A 71 -11.95 21.80 6.72
CA ARG A 71 -12.45 20.42 6.59
C ARG A 71 -11.33 19.39 6.75
N LEU A 72 -10.14 19.62 6.17
CA LEU A 72 -9.00 18.73 6.35
C LEU A 72 -8.49 18.67 7.79
N GLN A 73 -8.66 19.71 8.60
CA GLN A 73 -8.22 19.70 10.00
C GLN A 73 -9.02 18.73 10.88
N THR A 74 -10.22 18.31 10.46
CA THR A 74 -10.99 17.26 11.17
C THR A 74 -10.30 15.89 11.07
N VAL A 75 -9.41 15.71 10.09
CA VAL A 75 -8.65 14.47 9.91
C VAL A 75 -7.40 14.48 10.81
N ILE A 76 -7.49 13.78 11.94
CA ILE A 76 -6.44 13.73 12.97
C ILE A 76 -5.11 13.25 12.40
N ASN A 77 -5.09 12.12 11.68
CA ASN A 77 -3.86 11.53 11.16
C ASN A 77 -3.25 12.38 10.02
N PRO A 78 -2.04 12.93 10.17
CA PRO A 78 -1.42 13.80 9.16
C PRO A 78 -1.21 13.13 7.79
N SER A 79 -0.89 11.83 7.77
CA SER A 79 -0.72 11.08 6.52
C SER A 79 -2.04 10.91 5.77
N THR A 80 -3.11 10.61 6.51
CA THR A 80 -4.46 10.52 5.95
C THR A 80 -4.93 11.89 5.45
N ARG A 81 -4.66 12.95 6.22
CA ARG A 81 -4.94 14.33 5.82
C ARG A 81 -4.23 14.72 4.53
N ASN A 82 -2.93 14.44 4.41
CA ASN A 82 -2.15 14.67 3.20
C ASN A 82 -2.72 13.88 2.00
N LYS A 83 -3.14 12.62 2.22
CA LYS A 83 -3.81 11.82 1.17
C LYS A 83 -5.09 12.50 0.68
N HIS A 84 -5.94 12.98 1.60
CA HIS A 84 -7.16 13.70 1.24
C HIS A 84 -6.86 15.02 0.53
N ALA A 85 -5.87 15.79 1.00
CA ALA A 85 -5.45 17.01 0.33
C ALA A 85 -5.00 16.75 -1.12
N VAL A 86 -4.19 15.72 -1.38
CA VAL A 86 -3.78 15.33 -2.74
C VAL A 86 -4.99 14.91 -3.59
N ALA A 87 -5.93 14.16 -3.02
CA ALA A 87 -7.16 13.78 -3.72
C ALA A 87 -8.00 15.01 -4.11
N LEU A 88 -8.19 15.96 -3.18
CA LEU A 88 -8.92 17.21 -3.43
C LEU A 88 -8.24 18.07 -4.50
N ARG A 89 -6.91 18.22 -4.49
CA ARG A 89 -6.18 18.91 -5.57
C ARG A 89 -6.46 18.28 -6.94
N SER A 90 -6.50 16.95 -6.98
CA SER A 90 -6.77 16.23 -8.23
C SER A 90 -8.23 16.34 -8.67
N MET A 91 -9.19 16.26 -7.75
CA MET A 91 -10.62 16.32 -8.08
C MET A 91 -11.11 17.72 -8.40
N LEU A 92 -10.59 18.74 -7.72
CA LEU A 92 -11.16 20.09 -7.71
C LEU A 92 -10.24 21.15 -8.32
N GLY A 93 -9.01 20.80 -8.71
CA GLY A 93 -8.05 21.76 -9.27
C GLY A 93 -7.48 22.78 -8.27
N VAL A 94 -7.86 22.69 -6.99
CA VAL A 94 -7.43 23.62 -5.93
C VAL A 94 -5.97 23.39 -5.51
N GLN A 95 -5.29 24.43 -5.04
CA GLN A 95 -3.92 24.34 -4.50
C GLN A 95 -3.93 24.22 -2.98
N LEU A 96 -3.99 22.99 -2.48
CA LEU A 96 -3.93 22.69 -1.04
C LEU A 96 -2.50 22.37 -0.60
N LYS A 97 -2.09 22.90 0.56
CA LYS A 97 -0.80 22.58 1.18
C LYS A 97 -0.80 21.11 1.62
N VAL A 98 0.25 20.39 1.24
CA VAL A 98 0.50 19.00 1.66
C VAL A 98 1.73 19.00 2.56
N GLY A 99 1.59 18.52 3.79
CA GLY A 99 2.70 18.45 4.73
C GLY A 99 3.73 17.39 4.34
N ARG A 100 4.93 17.45 4.92
CA ARG A 100 5.91 16.35 4.79
C ARG A 100 5.35 15.11 5.50
N GLY A 101 5.43 13.96 4.86
CA GLY A 101 5.03 12.69 5.49
C GLY A 101 5.99 12.34 6.63
N SER A 102 5.46 11.92 7.77
CA SER A 102 6.29 11.36 8.82
C SER A 102 6.83 9.99 8.38
N ARG A 103 8.13 9.75 8.64
CA ARG A 103 8.73 8.43 8.40
C ARG A 103 8.14 7.45 9.42
N ARG A 104 7.75 6.26 8.96
CA ARG A 104 7.33 5.17 9.86
C ARG A 104 8.57 4.42 10.29
N SER A 105 8.86 4.39 11.59
CA SER A 105 9.84 3.46 12.14
C SER A 105 9.12 2.14 12.45
N TYR A 106 9.65 1.04 11.92
CA TYR A 106 9.15 -0.30 12.19
C TYR A 106 10.12 -1.02 13.14
N ARG A 107 9.74 -1.15 14.42
CA ARG A 107 10.40 -2.11 15.31
C ARG A 107 9.85 -3.51 15.00
N LEU A 108 10.48 -4.20 14.06
CA LEU A 108 10.09 -5.54 13.64
C LEU A 108 10.64 -6.58 14.62
N ALA A 109 9.87 -7.65 14.86
CA ALA A 109 10.36 -8.80 15.62
C ALA A 109 11.48 -9.55 14.87
N GLU A 110 12.19 -10.41 15.59
CA GLU A 110 13.21 -11.28 15.00
C GLU A 110 12.63 -12.25 13.97
N LEU A 111 13.46 -12.64 13.00
CA LEU A 111 13.00 -13.46 11.88
C LEU A 111 12.45 -14.80 12.35
N ASP A 112 13.14 -15.46 13.28
CA ASP A 112 12.77 -16.78 13.79
C ASP A 112 11.45 -16.72 14.58
N LEU A 113 11.26 -15.69 15.40
CA LEU A 113 9.99 -15.47 16.11
C LEU A 113 8.82 -15.27 15.13
N MET A 114 9.03 -14.53 14.04
CA MET A 114 8.02 -14.40 13.00
C MET A 114 7.77 -15.72 12.26
N HIS A 115 8.83 -16.49 11.98
CA HIS A 115 8.74 -17.80 11.34
C HIS A 115 7.88 -18.74 12.17
N ASP A 116 8.18 -18.88 13.46
CA ASP A 116 7.51 -19.80 14.37
C ASP A 116 6.04 -19.43 14.57
N ALA A 117 5.76 -18.15 14.83
CA ALA A 117 4.40 -17.65 15.00
C ALA A 117 3.54 -17.89 13.75
N LEU A 118 4.10 -17.67 12.55
CA LEU A 118 3.43 -17.98 11.30
C LEU A 118 3.28 -19.48 11.07
N GLY A 119 4.33 -20.25 11.40
CA GLY A 119 4.39 -21.70 11.28
C GLY A 119 3.30 -22.42 12.06
N ALA A 120 2.97 -21.92 13.25
CA ALA A 120 1.88 -22.41 14.09
C ALA A 120 0.48 -21.92 13.64
N SER A 121 0.40 -21.00 12.68
CA SER A 121 -0.86 -20.39 12.25
C SER A 121 -1.44 -21.07 11.00
N ARG A 122 -2.78 -21.09 10.89
CA ARG A 122 -3.48 -21.45 9.64
C ARG A 122 -3.17 -20.52 8.46
N TYR A 123 -2.54 -19.38 8.72
CA TYR A 123 -2.15 -18.38 7.71
C TYR A 123 -0.68 -18.52 7.29
N LYS A 124 0.01 -19.59 7.73
CA LYS A 124 1.44 -19.89 7.46
C LYS A 124 1.87 -19.54 6.05
N MET A 125 1.27 -20.16 5.04
CA MET A 125 1.72 -20.00 3.66
C MET A 125 1.49 -18.60 3.09
N PHE A 126 0.43 -17.91 3.53
CA PHE A 126 0.24 -16.50 3.16
C PHE A 126 1.31 -15.61 3.81
N GLY A 127 1.59 -15.83 5.10
CA GLY A 127 2.63 -15.11 5.82
C GLY A 127 4.02 -15.36 5.24
N PHE A 128 4.37 -16.62 5.00
CA PHE A 128 5.64 -17.03 4.40
C PHE A 128 5.83 -16.46 2.99
N SER A 129 4.77 -16.40 2.18
CA SER A 129 4.84 -15.73 0.88
C SER A 129 5.22 -14.25 0.99
N MET A 130 4.83 -13.58 2.06
CA MET A 130 5.20 -12.18 2.30
C MET A 130 6.58 -12.05 2.96
N LEU A 131 6.94 -12.98 3.86
CA LEU A 131 8.18 -12.96 4.63
C LEU A 131 9.40 -13.48 3.85
N TYR A 132 9.22 -14.42 2.93
CA TYR A 132 10.32 -15.10 2.20
C TYR A 132 10.32 -14.84 0.69
N ALA A 133 9.23 -14.30 0.15
CA ALA A 133 9.15 -13.90 -1.26
C ALA A 133 8.81 -12.42 -1.45
N GLY A 134 8.67 -11.67 -0.34
CA GLY A 134 8.35 -10.25 -0.36
C GLY A 134 7.04 -9.94 -1.09
N LEU A 135 6.08 -10.86 -1.21
CA LEU A 135 4.83 -10.61 -1.93
C LEU A 135 3.99 -9.54 -1.23
N ARG A 136 3.20 -8.78 -1.99
CA ARG A 136 2.12 -7.96 -1.41
C ARG A 136 0.95 -8.86 -1.04
N LEU A 137 0.12 -8.42 -0.09
CA LEU A 137 -1.08 -9.17 0.30
C LEU A 137 -1.93 -9.64 -0.89
N GLY A 138 -2.15 -8.76 -1.88
CA GLY A 138 -2.94 -9.12 -3.06
C GLY A 138 -2.29 -10.19 -3.93
N GLU A 139 -0.97 -10.24 -3.99
CA GLU A 139 -0.19 -11.23 -4.72
C GLU A 139 -0.17 -12.56 -3.96
N ALA A 140 -0.01 -12.51 -2.63
CA ALA A 140 0.06 -13.69 -1.76
C ALA A 140 -1.24 -14.50 -1.66
N VAL A 141 -2.39 -13.89 -1.96
CA VAL A 141 -3.70 -14.58 -1.98
C VAL A 141 -4.09 -15.13 -3.35
N VAL A 142 -3.13 -15.20 -4.27
CA VAL A 142 -3.27 -15.83 -5.58
C VAL A 142 -2.06 -16.74 -5.80
N LYS A 143 -2.32 -17.95 -6.30
CA LYS A 143 -1.26 -18.88 -6.67
C LYS A 143 -0.49 -18.29 -7.85
N GLN A 144 0.81 -18.09 -7.65
CA GLN A 144 1.74 -17.64 -8.69
C GLN A 144 2.37 -18.87 -9.33
N HIS A 145 2.84 -18.72 -10.57
CA HIS A 145 3.59 -19.78 -11.23
C HIS A 145 4.95 -19.96 -10.54
N LEU A 146 5.36 -21.21 -10.34
CA LEU A 146 6.62 -21.58 -9.71
C LEU A 146 7.41 -22.48 -10.68
N GLU A 147 8.63 -22.09 -10.98
CA GLU A 147 9.59 -22.88 -11.76
C GLU A 147 10.87 -23.05 -10.93
N GLY A 148 11.16 -24.28 -10.50
CA GLY A 148 12.21 -24.53 -9.51
C GLY A 148 11.98 -23.74 -8.21
N ASN A 149 12.88 -22.82 -7.88
CA ASN A 149 12.76 -21.91 -6.75
C ASN A 149 12.46 -20.45 -7.17
N VAL A 150 11.89 -20.25 -8.36
CA VAL A 150 11.56 -18.92 -8.90
C VAL A 150 10.05 -18.76 -8.99
N LEU A 151 9.51 -17.79 -8.26
CA LEU A 151 8.11 -17.39 -8.35
C LEU A 151 7.93 -16.29 -9.40
N HIS A 152 7.10 -16.57 -10.40
CA HIS A 152 6.74 -15.61 -11.44
C HIS A 152 5.48 -14.86 -11.02
N VAL A 153 5.69 -13.65 -10.49
CA VAL A 153 4.60 -12.83 -9.94
C VAL A 153 4.01 -11.96 -11.04
N ASP A 154 2.78 -12.24 -11.45
CA ASP A 154 2.10 -11.52 -12.55
C ASP A 154 0.67 -11.09 -12.20
N ARG A 155 0.12 -11.58 -11.08
CA ARG A 155 -1.30 -11.42 -10.75
C ARG A 155 -1.55 -11.15 -9.28
N GLN A 156 -2.65 -10.45 -9.01
CA GLN A 156 -3.08 -10.08 -7.67
C GLN A 156 -4.60 -10.09 -7.53
N ARG A 157 -5.07 -10.34 -6.31
CA ARG A 157 -6.46 -10.13 -5.92
C ARG A 157 -6.66 -8.74 -5.33
N ILE A 158 -7.52 -7.96 -5.96
CA ILE A 158 -7.93 -6.64 -5.47
C ILE A 158 -9.06 -6.78 -4.41
N PRO A 159 -9.34 -5.74 -3.60
CA PRO A 159 -10.26 -5.84 -2.47
C PRO A 159 -11.68 -6.32 -2.81
N ASN A 160 -12.18 -6.07 -4.02
CA ASN A 160 -13.48 -6.56 -4.50
C ASN A 160 -13.48 -8.07 -4.85
N GLY A 161 -12.36 -8.77 -4.64
CA GLY A 161 -12.22 -10.20 -4.91
C GLY A 161 -11.75 -10.56 -6.33
N THR A 162 -11.75 -9.62 -7.27
CA THR A 162 -11.33 -9.86 -8.66
C THR A 162 -9.82 -10.10 -8.76
N ILE A 163 -9.41 -11.02 -9.63
CA ILE A 163 -8.01 -11.24 -9.99
C ILE A 163 -7.68 -10.35 -11.18
N THR A 164 -6.58 -9.61 -11.07
CA THR A 164 -6.10 -8.66 -12.08
C THR A 164 -4.59 -8.78 -12.22
N ALA A 165 -4.01 -8.19 -13.27
CA ALA A 165 -2.56 -8.08 -13.38
C ALA A 165 -1.96 -7.38 -12.15
N ALA A 166 -0.81 -7.87 -11.69
CA ALA A 166 -0.07 -7.27 -10.60
C ALA A 166 0.39 -5.85 -10.96
N LYS A 167 0.55 -4.99 -9.95
CA LYS A 167 1.09 -3.63 -10.18
C LYS A 167 2.54 -3.67 -10.67
N SER A 168 3.25 -4.74 -10.35
CA SER A 168 4.63 -4.97 -10.73
C SER A 168 4.77 -6.46 -11.04
N VAL A 169 5.33 -6.76 -12.21
CA VAL A 169 5.52 -8.14 -12.69
C VAL A 169 7.00 -8.48 -12.61
N GLY A 170 7.31 -9.75 -12.33
CA GLY A 170 8.69 -10.23 -12.44
C GLY A 170 8.98 -11.48 -11.62
N PRO A 171 10.14 -12.11 -11.88
CA PRO A 171 10.60 -13.27 -11.14
C PRO A 171 11.06 -12.89 -9.72
N VAL A 172 10.92 -13.84 -8.81
CA VAL A 172 11.29 -13.72 -7.39
C VAL A 172 11.96 -15.01 -6.97
N VAL A 173 13.25 -14.96 -6.64
CA VAL A 173 13.98 -16.13 -6.16
C VAL A 173 13.63 -16.38 -4.70
N VAL A 174 13.28 -17.60 -4.34
CA VAL A 174 12.91 -17.96 -2.96
C VAL A 174 13.77 -19.11 -2.42
N PRO A 175 13.82 -19.32 -1.09
CA PRO A 175 14.48 -20.50 -0.53
C PRO A 175 13.84 -21.80 -1.03
N SER A 176 14.65 -22.82 -1.33
CA SER A 176 14.17 -24.10 -1.89
C SER A 176 13.14 -24.79 -1.00
N TRP A 177 13.37 -24.80 0.32
CA TRP A 177 12.42 -25.35 1.29
C TRP A 177 11.05 -24.66 1.21
N PHE A 178 11.02 -23.35 0.95
CA PHE A 178 9.77 -22.61 0.81
C PHE A 178 9.11 -22.92 -0.54
N ALA A 179 9.89 -23.04 -1.62
CA ALA A 179 9.40 -23.44 -2.93
C ALA A 179 8.70 -24.81 -2.88
N GLU A 180 9.29 -25.78 -2.18
CA GLU A 180 8.71 -27.11 -1.97
C GLU A 180 7.34 -27.01 -1.28
N LEU A 181 7.25 -26.31 -0.15
CA LEU A 181 5.99 -26.08 0.55
C LEU A 181 4.97 -25.31 -0.30
N TYR A 182 5.44 -24.31 -1.06
CA TYR A 182 4.60 -23.48 -1.91
C TYR A 182 4.01 -24.29 -3.05
N SER A 183 4.77 -25.21 -3.66
CA SER A 183 4.33 -26.01 -4.81
C SER A 183 3.04 -26.78 -4.50
N MET A 184 2.96 -27.38 -3.30
CA MET A 184 1.82 -28.18 -2.83
C MET A 184 0.63 -27.35 -2.32
N TRP A 185 0.83 -26.05 -2.07
CA TRP A 185 -0.16 -25.22 -1.38
C TRP A 185 -1.13 -24.52 -2.33
N GLU A 186 -2.42 -24.51 -2.01
CA GLU A 186 -3.44 -23.75 -2.75
C GLU A 186 -4.11 -22.66 -1.89
N PRO A 187 -4.09 -21.38 -2.32
CA PRO A 187 -4.71 -20.28 -1.58
C PRO A 187 -6.23 -20.30 -1.69
N LYS A 188 -6.91 -20.66 -0.60
CA LYS A 188 -8.39 -20.73 -0.52
C LYS A 188 -9.04 -19.63 0.33
N THR A 189 -8.27 -18.66 0.81
CA THR A 189 -8.75 -17.64 1.77
C THR A 189 -8.81 -16.26 1.14
N THR A 190 -9.81 -15.47 1.55
CA THR A 190 -9.98 -14.09 1.07
C THR A 190 -8.90 -13.17 1.64
N ARG A 191 -8.64 -12.08 0.91
CA ARG A 191 -7.68 -11.03 1.28
C ARG A 191 -7.88 -10.50 2.70
N ASN A 192 -9.13 -10.19 3.08
CA ASN A 192 -9.44 -9.59 4.38
C ASN A 192 -9.24 -10.60 5.52
N ASN A 193 -9.61 -11.86 5.30
CA ASN A 193 -9.42 -12.91 6.31
C ASN A 193 -7.94 -13.17 6.57
N VAL A 194 -7.10 -13.16 5.52
CA VAL A 194 -5.65 -13.25 5.69
C VAL A 194 -5.11 -12.05 6.47
N TYR A 195 -5.53 -10.83 6.13
CA TYR A 195 -5.09 -9.62 6.84
C TYR A 195 -5.42 -9.68 8.34
N LEU A 196 -6.69 -9.91 8.68
CA LEU A 196 -7.14 -10.00 10.07
C LEU A 196 -6.53 -11.20 10.79
N GLY A 197 -6.37 -12.31 10.09
CA GLY A 197 -5.73 -13.53 10.58
C GLY A 197 -4.31 -13.29 11.04
N LEU A 198 -3.49 -12.66 10.20
CA LEU A 198 -2.11 -12.31 10.53
C LEU A 198 -2.04 -11.35 11.71
N GLN A 199 -2.90 -10.33 11.76
CA GLN A 199 -2.94 -9.41 12.91
C GLN A 199 -3.24 -10.14 14.21
N ARG A 200 -4.21 -11.07 14.20
CA ARG A 200 -4.54 -11.89 15.38
C ARG A 200 -3.37 -12.77 15.80
N THR A 201 -2.71 -13.42 14.83
CA THR A 201 -1.50 -14.23 15.09
C THR A 201 -0.40 -13.36 15.70
N GLY A 202 -0.16 -12.16 15.18
CA GLY A 202 0.83 -11.24 15.75
C GLY A 202 0.49 -10.84 17.18
N ASN A 203 -0.74 -10.38 17.41
CA ASN A 203 -1.19 -9.95 18.73
C ASN A 203 -1.07 -11.08 19.77
N ALA A 204 -1.41 -12.32 19.40
CA ALA A 204 -1.28 -13.48 20.29
C ALA A 204 0.17 -13.79 20.68
N ASN A 205 1.14 -13.34 19.87
CA ASN A 205 2.58 -13.52 20.12
C ASN A 205 3.27 -12.20 20.52
N GLY A 206 2.51 -11.17 20.92
CA GLY A 206 3.07 -9.89 21.37
C GLY A 206 3.85 -9.11 20.30
N MET A 207 3.57 -9.35 19.01
CA MET A 207 4.33 -8.77 17.89
C MET A 207 3.43 -8.23 16.78
N THR A 208 3.96 -7.35 15.94
CA THR A 208 3.22 -6.82 14.80
C THR A 208 3.38 -7.73 13.58
N LEU A 209 2.37 -8.56 13.31
CA LEU A 209 2.27 -9.31 12.05
C LEU A 209 1.18 -8.70 11.18
N ASN A 210 1.60 -7.95 10.17
CA ASN A 210 0.72 -7.51 9.10
C ASN A 210 1.47 -7.64 7.75
N PRO A 211 0.74 -7.67 6.62
CA PRO A 211 1.35 -7.88 5.31
C PRO A 211 2.51 -6.94 4.97
N HIS A 212 2.41 -5.67 5.38
CA HIS A 212 3.45 -4.70 5.09
C HIS A 212 4.67 -4.91 5.98
N ALA A 213 4.48 -5.21 7.27
CA ALA A 213 5.55 -5.55 8.21
C ALA A 213 6.33 -6.79 7.75
N LEU A 214 5.64 -7.85 7.29
CA LEU A 214 6.29 -9.06 6.77
C LEU A 214 7.15 -8.78 5.53
N ARG A 215 6.60 -8.06 4.55
CA ARG A 215 7.35 -7.63 3.36
C ARG A 215 8.51 -6.70 3.72
N HIS A 216 8.35 -5.89 4.76
CA HIS A 216 9.42 -5.02 5.27
C HIS A 216 10.54 -5.85 5.91
N LYS A 217 10.20 -6.86 6.73
CA LYS A 217 11.18 -7.77 7.33
C LYS A 217 11.98 -8.47 6.24
N PHE A 218 11.32 -9.02 5.21
CA PHE A 218 11.99 -9.58 4.04
C PHE A 218 13.03 -8.63 3.43
N ALA A 219 12.64 -7.39 3.16
CA ALA A 219 13.54 -6.39 2.60
C ALA A 219 14.72 -6.07 3.52
N THR A 220 14.43 -5.92 4.82
CA THR A 220 15.42 -5.60 5.87
C THR A 220 16.44 -6.72 6.01
N GLU A 221 16.01 -7.98 6.01
CA GLU A 221 16.90 -9.14 6.07
C GLU A 221 17.82 -9.21 4.85
N LEU A 222 17.31 -8.97 3.64
CA LEU A 222 18.17 -8.93 2.45
C LEU A 222 19.24 -7.83 2.55
N VAL A 223 18.87 -6.63 2.99
CA VAL A 223 19.82 -5.51 3.20
C VAL A 223 20.86 -5.87 4.26
N ASN A 224 20.43 -6.42 5.39
CA ASN A 224 21.31 -6.83 6.48
C ASN A 224 22.31 -7.91 6.06
N ASN A 225 21.94 -8.75 5.09
CA ASN A 225 22.79 -9.78 4.48
C ASN A 225 23.57 -9.27 3.26
N GLY A 226 23.70 -7.96 3.07
CA GLY A 226 24.59 -7.37 2.05
C GLY A 226 24.04 -7.38 0.63
N CYS A 227 22.74 -7.63 0.43
CA CYS A 227 22.11 -7.50 -0.88
C CYS A 227 22.33 -6.08 -1.43
N SER A 228 22.48 -5.92 -2.76
CA SER A 228 22.62 -4.60 -3.38
C SER A 228 21.25 -3.93 -3.64
N PRO A 229 21.18 -2.58 -3.73
CA PRO A 229 19.90 -1.90 -3.98
C PRO A 229 19.20 -2.35 -5.26
N GLU A 230 19.97 -2.69 -6.29
CA GLU A 230 19.47 -3.21 -7.57
C GLU A 230 18.86 -4.60 -7.42
N MET A 231 19.54 -5.50 -6.69
CA MET A 231 18.99 -6.84 -6.39
C MET A 231 17.72 -6.74 -5.56
N LEU A 232 17.70 -5.88 -4.53
CA LEU A 232 16.51 -5.64 -3.71
C LEU A 232 15.37 -5.05 -4.55
N ARG A 233 15.64 -4.10 -5.45
CA ARG A 233 14.66 -3.54 -6.39
C ARG A 233 14.04 -4.61 -7.26
N ARG A 234 14.85 -5.50 -7.84
CA ARG A 234 14.38 -6.63 -8.67
C ARG A 234 13.52 -7.59 -7.85
N GLN A 235 14.03 -8.01 -6.69
CA GLN A 235 13.37 -8.97 -5.82
C GLN A 235 12.02 -8.46 -5.28
N LEU A 236 11.93 -7.18 -4.91
CA LEU A 236 10.68 -6.54 -4.49
C LEU A 236 9.82 -6.04 -5.66
N ARG A 237 10.33 -6.11 -6.89
CA ARG A 237 9.67 -5.58 -8.10
C ARG A 237 9.27 -4.11 -7.92
N HIS A 238 10.19 -3.31 -7.41
CA HIS A 238 10.00 -1.86 -7.31
C HIS A 238 10.27 -1.22 -8.67
N HIS A 239 9.41 -0.29 -9.08
CA HIS A 239 9.60 0.48 -10.31
C HIS A 239 10.78 1.45 -10.20
N ASP A 240 11.09 1.91 -8.99
CA ASP A 240 12.12 2.91 -8.71
C ASP A 240 13.04 2.40 -7.59
N VAL A 241 14.35 2.47 -7.83
CA VAL A 241 15.40 2.09 -6.87
C VAL A 241 15.35 2.96 -5.61
N THR A 242 14.89 4.21 -5.72
CA THR A 242 14.72 5.14 -4.59
C THR A 242 13.80 4.56 -3.51
N VAL A 243 12.82 3.73 -3.91
CA VAL A 243 11.95 3.03 -2.96
C VAL A 243 12.74 1.98 -2.17
N SER A 244 13.67 1.29 -2.83
CA SER A 244 14.54 0.28 -2.21
C SER A 244 15.62 0.91 -1.32
N LEU A 245 16.14 2.09 -1.69
CA LEU A 245 17.15 2.79 -0.89
C LEU A 245 16.67 3.16 0.52
N LYS A 246 15.36 3.32 0.72
CA LYS A 246 14.78 3.61 2.05
C LYS A 246 15.13 2.55 3.10
N TYR A 247 15.23 1.28 2.69
CA TYR A 247 15.58 0.18 3.59
C TYR A 247 17.04 0.24 4.04
N TYR A 248 17.94 0.75 3.21
CA TYR A 248 19.36 0.94 3.58
C TYR A 248 19.52 2.03 4.61
N VAL A 249 18.86 3.17 4.41
CA VAL A 249 18.93 4.28 5.37
C VAL A 249 18.44 3.82 6.75
N GLU A 250 17.38 3.00 6.81
CA GLU A 250 16.91 2.41 8.07
C GLU A 250 17.93 1.43 8.69
N ALA A 251 18.53 0.53 7.90
CA ALA A 251 19.53 -0.41 8.40
C ALA A 251 20.82 0.29 8.87
N GLU A 252 21.22 1.38 8.20
CA GLU A 252 22.43 2.14 8.50
C GLU A 252 22.27 3.07 9.70
N GLU A 253 21.10 3.68 9.93
CA GLU A 253 20.82 4.48 11.14
C GLU A 253 21.08 3.67 12.41
N HIS A 254 20.83 2.35 12.40
CA HIS A 254 21.06 1.47 13.53
C HIS A 254 22.51 1.03 13.73
N ARG A 255 23.37 1.13 12.70
CA ARG A 255 24.74 0.57 12.70
C ARG A 255 25.81 1.62 12.45
N LEU A 256 25.46 2.89 12.34
CA LEU A 256 26.38 3.94 11.90
C LEU A 256 27.63 4.03 12.79
N VAL A 257 27.45 4.02 14.11
CA VAL A 257 28.56 4.11 15.08
C VAL A 257 29.47 2.88 14.98
N GLU A 258 28.92 1.68 15.09
CA GLU A 258 29.67 0.41 14.98
C GLU A 258 30.40 0.27 13.63
N LYS A 259 29.79 0.75 12.54
CA LYS A 259 30.36 0.69 11.20
C LYS A 259 31.48 1.70 11.02
N ILE A 260 31.35 2.91 11.58
CA ILE A 260 32.43 3.91 11.61
C ILE A 260 33.60 3.39 12.45
N GLU A 261 33.33 2.83 13.63
CA GLU A 261 34.37 2.28 14.52
C GLU A 261 35.07 1.06 13.91
N SER A 262 34.36 0.13 13.28
CA SER A 262 35.00 -1.01 12.60
C SER A 262 35.78 -0.61 11.34
N THR A 263 35.32 0.42 10.62
CA THR A 263 35.96 0.87 9.37
C THR A 263 37.16 1.79 9.62
N PHE A 264 37.07 2.68 10.61
CA PHE A 264 38.05 3.74 10.86
C PHE A 264 38.65 3.72 12.27
N GLY A 265 38.10 2.94 13.19
CA GLY A 265 38.57 2.80 14.57
C GLY A 265 39.63 1.71 14.76
N GLY A 266 40.25 1.22 13.68
CA GLY A 266 41.38 0.31 13.75
C GLY A 266 42.53 0.89 14.58
N ASN A 267 42.85 0.17 15.67
CA ASN A 267 44.00 0.27 16.58
C ASN A 267 44.97 1.45 16.35
N ARG A 268 44.82 2.48 17.18
CA ARG A 268 45.98 3.21 17.71
C ARG A 268 46.31 2.67 19.09
#